data_AF-A0A2G8KAK1-F1
#
_entry.id   AF-A0A2G8KAK1-F1
#
_cell.length_a   1.000
_cell.length_b   1.000
_cell.length_c   1.000
_cell.angle_alpha   90.00
_cell.angle_beta   90.00
_cell.angle_gamma   90.00
#
_symmetry.space_group_name_H-M   'P 1'
#
loop_
_entity.id
_entity.type
_entity.pdbx_description
1 polymer ?
#
loop_
_entity_poly.entity_id
_entity_poly.type
_entity_poly.pdbx_seq_one_letter_code
_entity_poly.pdbx_strand_id
1 'polypeptide(L)'
;MFTKRGICVVMITGFFVFCLTIFHLDENHEQNSLLSSIGIYDRYSSVRSKLSFRRQYTGSTQDSSCVVLFSAPQKCAGRTIYELVEYISNLTRSAVTRDSIMNIDSVWPPNVSAADIVPRIVRERVHTSQPLDFIYTHLSFVEFGNDSLSPSYVSIVRDPFERARSFYYFKRYGDTMQMTEDAKLWRQRMEKMNLSKDSYDDCVMSQRLECVGERSQFELIRHFCGYSEECYRKPETVLEIAKRNIENHYAIVGITEEFDDFLSCLEVLFPVHFNNASKFYNTETFKKIVYSTRTKIKLPASSATKNIMLPKLKYEYELYYFIKQRFYDFKEKILNEKRKIAPYRP
;
A
#
# COMPACT_ATOMS: atom_id res chain seq x y z
N MET A 1 -44.69 11.16 20.61
CA MET A 1 -43.67 12.24 20.75
C MET A 1 -42.29 11.69 20.41
N PHE A 2 -41.97 11.56 19.12
CA PHE A 2 -40.57 11.41 18.70
C PHE A 2 -39.96 12.81 18.76
N THR A 3 -38.97 12.97 19.63
CA THR A 3 -38.40 14.26 20.01
C THR A 3 -37.71 14.91 18.81
N LYS A 4 -38.06 16.17 18.51
CA LYS A 4 -37.47 17.03 17.46
C LYS A 4 -35.92 17.08 17.49
N ARG A 5 -35.29 16.72 18.63
CA ARG A 5 -33.84 16.59 18.78
C ARG A 5 -33.22 15.41 18.00
N GLY A 6 -33.92 14.28 17.85
CA GLY A 6 -33.40 13.13 17.08
C GLY A 6 -33.35 13.40 15.58
N ILE A 7 -34.33 14.14 15.04
CA ILE A 7 -34.41 14.48 13.62
C ILE A 7 -33.34 15.51 13.23
N CYS A 8 -33.08 16.52 14.08
CA CYS A 8 -31.99 17.48 13.83
C CYS A 8 -30.61 16.81 13.82
N VAL A 9 -30.32 15.88 14.74
CA VAL A 9 -29.01 15.22 14.79
C VAL A 9 -28.80 14.33 13.56
N VAL A 10 -29.82 13.60 13.09
CA VAL A 10 -29.75 12.77 11.88
C VAL A 10 -29.63 13.62 10.61
N MET A 11 -30.30 14.77 10.54
CA MET A 11 -30.17 15.71 9.42
C MET A 11 -28.80 16.38 9.36
N ILE A 12 -28.23 16.75 10.51
CA ILE A 12 -26.89 17.36 10.59
C ILE A 12 -25.82 16.33 10.24
N THR A 13 -25.89 15.10 10.76
CA THR A 13 -24.93 14.04 10.38
C THR A 13 -25.09 13.63 8.92
N GLY A 14 -26.32 13.53 8.40
CA GLY A 14 -26.59 13.27 7.00
C GLY A 14 -26.08 14.37 6.08
N PHE A 15 -26.24 15.64 6.44
CA PHE A 15 -25.71 16.79 5.70
C PHE A 15 -24.17 16.84 5.74
N PHE A 16 -23.55 16.55 6.88
CA PHE A 16 -22.08 16.47 6.98
C PHE A 16 -21.50 15.34 6.15
N VAL A 17 -22.11 14.15 6.15
CA VAL A 17 -21.68 13.01 5.32
C VAL A 17 -21.91 13.32 3.82
N PHE A 18 -23.02 13.96 3.48
CA PHE A 18 -23.31 14.39 2.11
C PHE A 18 -22.31 15.46 1.62
N CYS A 19 -21.98 16.45 2.46
CA CYS A 19 -20.96 17.45 2.15
C CYS A 19 -19.58 16.80 2.02
N LEU A 20 -19.17 15.92 2.95
CA LEU A 20 -17.88 15.22 2.87
C LEU A 20 -17.76 14.34 1.62
N THR A 21 -18.85 13.68 1.22
CA THR A 21 -18.88 12.89 -0.03
C THR A 21 -18.84 13.78 -1.26
N ILE A 22 -19.55 14.90 -1.30
CA ILE A 22 -19.43 15.89 -2.38
C ILE A 22 -18.02 16.45 -2.47
N PHE A 23 -17.43 16.90 -1.35
CA PHE A 23 -16.05 17.41 -1.33
C PHE A 23 -15.05 16.36 -1.80
N HIS A 24 -15.23 15.10 -1.41
CA HIS A 24 -14.33 14.02 -1.85
C HIS A 24 -14.53 13.64 -3.32
N LEU A 25 -15.75 13.73 -3.84
CA LEU A 25 -16.04 13.54 -5.26
C LEU A 25 -15.44 14.68 -6.10
N ASP A 26 -15.53 15.92 -5.63
CA ASP A 26 -14.98 17.10 -6.30
C ASP A 26 -13.44 17.07 -6.32
N GLU A 27 -12.79 16.71 -5.21
CA GLU A 27 -11.34 16.52 -5.16
C GLU A 27 -10.84 15.42 -6.11
N ASN A 28 -11.58 14.31 -6.22
CA ASN A 28 -11.24 13.22 -7.13
C ASN A 28 -11.50 13.61 -8.59
N HIS A 29 -12.55 14.37 -8.88
CA HIS A 29 -12.86 14.88 -10.21
C HIS A 29 -11.78 15.85 -10.70
N GLU A 30 -11.36 16.80 -9.86
CA GLU A 30 -10.26 17.73 -10.15
C GLU A 30 -8.97 16.97 -10.45
N GLN A 31 -8.58 16.01 -9.60
CA GLN A 31 -7.38 15.22 -9.80
C GLN A 31 -7.43 14.39 -11.09
N ASN A 32 -8.55 13.72 -11.36
CA ASN A 32 -8.71 12.93 -12.58
C ASN A 32 -8.70 13.81 -13.84
N SER A 33 -9.28 15.02 -13.78
CA SER A 33 -9.20 16.01 -14.86
C SER A 33 -7.75 16.42 -15.14
N LEU A 34 -6.97 16.69 -14.09
CA LEU A 34 -5.54 17.00 -14.23
C LEU A 34 -4.75 15.81 -14.81
N LEU A 35 -5.01 14.60 -14.34
CA LEU A 35 -4.36 13.38 -14.86
C LEU A 35 -4.80 13.04 -16.30
N SER A 36 -6.01 13.41 -16.68
CA SER A 36 -6.52 13.33 -18.06
C SER A 36 -5.83 14.35 -18.96
N SER A 37 -5.61 15.59 -18.50
CA SER A 37 -4.91 16.62 -19.27
C SER A 37 -3.47 16.26 -19.65
N ILE A 38 -2.82 15.37 -18.88
CA ILE A 38 -1.50 14.81 -19.19
C ILE A 38 -1.56 13.39 -19.82
N GLY A 39 -2.76 12.97 -20.23
CA GLY A 39 -3.04 11.73 -20.96
C GLY A 39 -2.88 10.44 -20.14
N ILE A 40 -2.68 10.53 -18.83
CA ILE A 40 -2.49 9.35 -17.97
C ILE A 40 -3.84 8.66 -17.69
N TYR A 41 -4.83 9.43 -17.24
CA TYR A 41 -6.14 8.89 -16.89
C TYR A 41 -6.88 8.35 -18.12
N ASP A 42 -6.74 9.01 -19.28
CA ASP A 42 -7.39 8.60 -20.53
C ASP A 42 -6.81 7.29 -21.08
N ARG A 43 -5.49 7.08 -20.94
CA ARG A 43 -4.87 5.79 -21.26
C ARG A 43 -5.43 4.70 -20.36
N TYR A 44 -5.52 4.95 -19.06
CA TYR A 44 -6.11 4.01 -18.11
C TYR A 44 -7.58 3.69 -18.44
N SER A 45 -8.41 4.71 -18.68
CA SER A 45 -9.83 4.52 -18.98
C SER A 45 -10.08 3.82 -20.33
N SER A 46 -9.26 4.10 -21.35
CA SER A 46 -9.32 3.40 -22.63
C SER A 46 -8.88 1.93 -22.53
N VAL A 47 -7.91 1.60 -21.68
CA VAL A 47 -7.49 0.20 -21.47
C VAL A 47 -8.59 -0.57 -20.73
N ARG A 48 -9.14 0.02 -19.66
CA ARG A 48 -10.25 -0.57 -18.90
C ARG A 48 -11.47 -0.90 -19.76
N SER A 49 -11.80 -0.07 -20.75
CA SER A 49 -12.95 -0.28 -21.65
C SER A 49 -12.71 -1.30 -22.76
N LYS A 50 -11.46 -1.69 -23.04
CA LYS A 50 -11.08 -2.57 -24.18
C LYS A 50 -10.63 -3.97 -23.78
N LEU A 51 -10.56 -4.28 -22.49
CA LEU A 51 -10.06 -5.57 -22.02
C LEU A 51 -11.13 -6.67 -22.15
N SER A 52 -11.04 -7.45 -23.23
CA SER A 52 -11.48 -8.85 -23.26
C SER A 52 -10.31 -9.74 -22.83
N PHE A 53 -10.53 -10.49 -21.76
CA PHE A 53 -9.57 -11.33 -21.04
C PHE A 53 -8.67 -12.20 -21.94
N ARG A 54 -7.33 -12.00 -21.91
CA ARG A 54 -6.37 -12.90 -22.55
C ARG A 54 -5.07 -13.03 -21.73
N ARG A 55 -5.09 -13.90 -20.71
CA ARG A 55 -4.15 -15.03 -20.44
C ARG A 55 -4.32 -15.51 -18.98
N GLN A 56 -4.16 -16.82 -18.81
CA GLN A 56 -4.57 -17.63 -17.65
C GLN A 56 -3.85 -17.26 -16.34
N TYR A 57 -4.62 -16.83 -15.34
CA TYR A 57 -4.34 -17.20 -13.97
C TYR A 57 -4.71 -18.68 -13.82
N THR A 58 -3.72 -19.57 -13.79
CA THR A 58 -3.90 -20.97 -13.42
C THR A 58 -4.22 -21.01 -11.94
N GLY A 59 -5.49 -21.23 -11.61
CA GLY A 59 -6.01 -21.21 -10.24
C GLY A 59 -5.54 -22.39 -9.39
N SER A 60 -4.23 -22.55 -9.22
CA SER A 60 -3.72 -23.27 -8.06
C SER A 60 -3.81 -22.29 -6.89
N THR A 61 -4.72 -22.56 -5.95
CA THR A 61 -4.61 -22.08 -4.57
C THR A 61 -3.14 -22.20 -4.17
N GLN A 62 -2.47 -21.08 -3.86
CA GLN A 62 -1.07 -21.13 -3.44
C GLN A 62 -0.94 -22.10 -2.27
N ASP A 63 0.07 -22.96 -2.35
CA ASP A 63 0.25 -24.08 -1.44
C ASP A 63 0.18 -23.59 0.01
N SER A 64 -0.55 -24.34 0.84
CA SER A 64 -0.97 -23.98 2.21
C SER A 64 0.20 -24.04 3.20
N SER A 65 1.43 -23.84 2.72
CA SER A 65 2.70 -23.97 3.43
C SER A 65 3.74 -22.93 2.98
N CYS A 66 3.37 -21.94 2.16
CA CYS A 66 4.31 -20.94 1.66
C CYS A 66 4.50 -19.77 2.63
N VAL A 67 5.73 -19.25 2.71
CA VAL A 67 6.06 -17.98 3.37
C VAL A 67 5.44 -16.82 2.60
N VAL A 68 4.73 -15.92 3.28
CA VAL A 68 4.19 -14.70 2.67
C VAL A 68 5.16 -13.55 2.93
N LEU A 69 5.74 -13.00 1.86
CA LEU A 69 6.55 -11.79 1.93
C LEU A 69 5.69 -10.58 1.55
N PHE A 70 5.22 -9.88 2.58
CA PHE A 70 4.44 -8.67 2.44
C PHE A 70 5.35 -7.43 2.41
N SER A 71 5.75 -7.06 1.19
CA SER A 71 6.59 -5.88 0.93
C SER A 71 5.70 -4.70 0.52
N ALA A 72 5.48 -3.75 1.43
CA ALA A 72 4.59 -2.62 1.20
C ALA A 72 5.35 -1.28 1.29
N PRO A 73 5.20 -0.38 0.30
CA PRO A 73 5.74 0.97 0.38
C PRO A 73 5.20 1.71 1.61
N GLN A 74 5.99 2.67 2.11
CA GLN A 74 5.60 3.45 3.27
C GLN A 74 4.28 4.20 3.02
N LYS A 75 3.44 4.25 4.06
CA LYS A 75 2.12 4.93 4.07
C LYS A 75 1.05 4.32 3.14
N CYS A 76 1.21 3.07 2.75
CA CYS A 76 0.20 2.28 2.02
C CYS A 76 -0.57 1.29 2.94
N ALA A 77 -0.81 1.64 4.20
CA ALA A 77 -1.50 0.78 5.19
C ALA A 77 -0.82 -0.56 5.52
N GLY A 78 0.48 -0.72 5.23
CA GLY A 78 1.22 -1.95 5.52
C GLY A 78 1.17 -2.38 7.00
N ARG A 79 1.35 -1.43 7.93
CA ARG A 79 1.25 -1.73 9.37
C ARG A 79 -0.14 -2.22 9.78
N THR A 80 -1.21 -1.72 9.15
CA THR A 80 -2.57 -2.21 9.43
C THR A 80 -2.72 -3.69 9.10
N ILE A 81 -2.18 -4.14 7.97
CA ILE A 81 -2.21 -5.56 7.57
C ILE A 81 -1.33 -6.39 8.50
N TYR A 82 -0.15 -5.89 8.85
CA TYR A 82 0.76 -6.56 9.78
C TYR A 82 0.09 -6.86 11.14
N GLU A 83 -0.56 -5.85 11.73
CA GLU A 83 -1.30 -6.00 12.99
C GLU A 83 -2.53 -6.90 12.82
N LEU A 84 -3.17 -6.89 11.65
CA LEU A 84 -4.34 -7.73 11.38
C LEU A 84 -3.96 -9.22 11.39
N VAL A 85 -2.82 -9.58 10.80
CA VAL A 85 -2.33 -10.96 10.81
C VAL A 85 -2.05 -11.42 12.24
N GLU A 86 -1.39 -10.60 13.07
CA GLU A 86 -1.19 -10.91 14.49
C GLU A 86 -2.51 -11.07 15.24
N TYR A 87 -3.45 -10.16 15.01
CA TYR A 87 -4.77 -10.18 15.64
C TYR A 87 -5.56 -11.45 15.29
N ILE A 88 -5.57 -11.85 14.02
CA ILE A 88 -6.21 -13.08 13.54
C ILE A 88 -5.52 -14.31 14.13
N SER A 89 -4.18 -14.36 14.07
CA SER A 89 -3.41 -15.52 14.54
C SER A 89 -3.66 -15.78 16.03
N ASN A 90 -3.65 -14.72 16.85
CA ASN A 90 -3.94 -14.82 18.29
C ASN A 90 -5.36 -15.30 18.60
N LEU A 91 -6.37 -14.80 17.86
CA LEU A 91 -7.77 -15.18 18.08
C LEU A 91 -8.08 -16.60 17.62
N THR A 92 -7.46 -17.03 16.52
CA THR A 92 -7.70 -18.34 15.90
C THR A 92 -6.75 -19.42 16.41
N ARG A 93 -5.72 -19.04 17.18
CA ARG A 93 -4.60 -19.91 17.59
C ARG A 93 -3.94 -20.60 16.40
N SER A 94 -3.79 -19.86 15.30
CA SER A 94 -3.15 -20.37 14.09
C SER A 94 -1.65 -20.56 14.30
N ALA A 95 -1.02 -21.38 13.46
CA ALA A 95 0.44 -21.53 13.45
C ALA A 95 1.18 -20.36 12.76
N VAL A 96 0.46 -19.36 12.25
CA VAL A 96 1.06 -18.20 11.56
C VAL A 96 1.90 -17.41 12.53
N THR A 97 3.19 -17.31 12.23
CA THR A 97 4.11 -16.40 12.91
C THR A 97 4.31 -15.14 12.08
N ARG A 98 4.67 -14.04 12.75
CA ARG A 98 5.00 -12.78 12.09
C ARG A 98 6.47 -12.48 12.27
N ASP A 99 7.06 -11.91 11.22
CA ASP A 99 8.38 -11.32 11.27
C ASP A 99 8.38 -9.96 10.57
N SER A 100 9.38 -9.13 10.80
CA SER A 100 9.52 -7.86 10.09
C SER A 100 10.97 -7.50 9.80
N ILE A 101 11.20 -6.98 8.58
CA ILE A 101 12.51 -6.52 8.13
C ILE A 101 12.41 -5.01 7.84
N MET A 102 12.64 -4.18 8.86
CA MET A 102 12.30 -2.74 8.81
C MET A 102 13.49 -1.79 9.05
N ASN A 103 14.58 -2.28 9.65
CA ASN A 103 15.70 -1.46 10.10
C ASN A 103 17.04 -2.04 9.63
N ILE A 104 17.22 -2.21 8.30
CA ILE A 104 18.52 -2.66 7.78
C ILE A 104 19.58 -1.57 7.98
N ASP A 105 19.20 -0.29 8.10
CA ASP A 105 20.11 0.83 8.35
C ASP A 105 20.99 0.66 9.61
N SER A 106 20.53 -0.07 10.63
CA SER A 106 21.34 -0.35 11.82
C SER A 106 22.38 -1.46 11.62
N VAL A 107 22.14 -2.34 10.64
CA VAL A 107 23.01 -3.46 10.26
C VAL A 107 23.87 -3.08 9.03
N TRP A 108 23.60 -1.92 8.42
CA TRP A 108 24.23 -1.38 7.24
C TRP A 108 25.71 -1.03 7.46
N PRO A 109 26.66 -1.79 6.90
CA PRO A 109 28.06 -1.40 6.97
C PRO A 109 28.26 -0.12 6.13
N PRO A 110 29.01 0.88 6.62
CA PRO A 110 29.12 2.20 5.99
C PRO A 110 29.68 2.19 4.55
N ASN A 111 30.29 1.07 4.10
CA ASN A 111 30.97 0.94 2.81
C ASN A 111 30.35 -0.14 1.90
N VAL A 112 29.14 -0.60 2.17
CA VAL A 112 28.41 -1.56 1.31
C VAL A 112 27.24 -0.85 0.66
N SER A 113 26.85 -1.24 -0.57
CA SER A 113 25.73 -0.66 -1.32
C SER A 113 24.39 -1.33 -1.01
N ALA A 114 23.29 -0.53 -1.06
CA ALA A 114 21.87 -0.96 -0.94
C ALA A 114 21.63 -2.24 -1.72
N ALA A 115 22.19 -2.24 -2.92
CA ALA A 115 22.05 -3.29 -3.90
C ALA A 115 22.67 -4.63 -3.50
N ASP A 116 23.69 -4.63 -2.64
CA ASP A 116 24.43 -5.85 -2.34
C ASP A 116 23.90 -6.55 -1.08
N ILE A 117 23.65 -5.79 0.00
CA ILE A 117 23.35 -6.39 1.29
C ILE A 117 21.85 -6.61 1.51
N VAL A 118 20.97 -5.74 1.00
CA VAL A 118 19.52 -5.89 1.24
C VAL A 118 19.01 -7.18 0.60
N PRO A 119 19.28 -7.48 -0.67
CA PRO A 119 18.82 -8.73 -1.27
C PRO A 119 19.32 -9.96 -0.51
N ARG A 120 20.57 -9.93 -0.01
CA ARG A 120 21.12 -11.02 0.79
C ARG A 120 20.36 -11.23 2.09
N ILE A 121 20.12 -10.17 2.87
CA ILE A 121 19.39 -10.24 4.14
C ILE A 121 17.96 -10.73 3.93
N VAL A 122 17.27 -10.22 2.91
CA VAL A 122 15.89 -10.61 2.61
C VAL A 122 15.83 -12.07 2.21
N ARG A 123 16.72 -12.54 1.33
CA ARG A 123 16.79 -13.95 0.94
C ARG A 123 17.11 -14.86 2.11
N GLU A 124 18.13 -14.51 2.90
CA GLU A 124 18.52 -15.25 4.10
C GLU A 124 17.33 -15.37 5.06
N ARG A 125 16.64 -14.27 5.33
CA ARG A 125 15.49 -14.29 6.25
C ARG A 125 14.40 -15.23 5.76
N VAL A 126 14.02 -15.12 4.48
CA VAL A 126 13.00 -15.99 3.87
C VAL A 126 13.43 -17.46 3.88
N HIS A 127 14.69 -17.77 3.58
CA HIS A 127 15.18 -19.15 3.53
C HIS A 127 15.23 -19.79 4.93
N THR A 128 15.40 -18.99 5.98
CA THR A 128 15.39 -19.46 7.38
C THR A 128 14.00 -19.48 8.01
N SER A 129 12.98 -18.95 7.32
CA SER A 129 11.61 -18.88 7.82
C SER A 129 10.92 -20.24 7.82
N GLN A 130 9.94 -20.38 8.69
CA GLN A 130 9.07 -21.54 8.73
C GLN A 130 7.95 -21.42 7.68
N PRO A 131 7.41 -22.56 7.20
CA PRO A 131 6.15 -22.56 6.45
C PRO A 131 5.10 -21.71 7.17
N LEU A 132 4.35 -20.89 6.42
CA LEU A 132 3.32 -19.96 6.92
C LEU A 132 3.82 -18.70 7.64
N ASP A 133 5.12 -18.43 7.67
CA ASP A 133 5.59 -17.15 8.20
C ASP A 133 5.08 -15.98 7.36
N PHE A 134 4.59 -14.94 8.04
CA PHE A 134 4.22 -13.67 7.44
C PHE A 134 5.30 -12.63 7.71
N ILE A 135 6.11 -12.34 6.69
CA ILE A 135 7.22 -11.39 6.78
C ILE A 135 6.78 -10.04 6.23
N TYR A 136 6.84 -8.99 7.05
CA TYR A 136 6.52 -7.62 6.65
C TYR A 136 7.77 -6.76 6.43
N THR A 137 7.79 -6.00 5.33
CA THR A 137 8.91 -5.09 5.06
C THR A 137 8.52 -3.85 4.26
N HIS A 138 9.31 -2.79 4.41
CA HIS A 138 9.31 -1.60 3.55
C HIS A 138 10.38 -1.63 2.44
N LEU A 139 11.12 -2.73 2.34
CA LEU A 139 12.20 -2.89 1.36
C LEU A 139 11.63 -3.16 -0.03
N SER A 140 12.36 -2.70 -1.05
CA SER A 140 12.01 -2.90 -2.45
C SER A 140 12.06 -4.38 -2.83
N PHE A 141 11.53 -4.70 -4.01
CA PHE A 141 11.53 -6.03 -4.59
C PHE A 141 12.95 -6.66 -4.61
N VAL A 142 13.00 -7.93 -4.24
CA VAL A 142 14.21 -8.76 -4.27
C VAL A 142 13.90 -10.01 -5.07
N GLU A 143 14.69 -10.28 -6.10
CA GLU A 143 14.51 -11.47 -6.91
C GLU A 143 15.10 -12.70 -6.21
N PHE A 144 14.33 -13.79 -6.15
CA PHE A 144 14.73 -15.09 -5.57
C PHE A 144 15.20 -16.11 -6.63
N GLY A 145 15.08 -15.78 -7.92
CA GLY A 145 15.44 -16.68 -9.02
C GLY A 145 14.53 -17.91 -9.07
N ASN A 146 15.05 -19.04 -9.57
CA ASN A 146 14.34 -20.32 -9.63
C ASN A 146 14.43 -21.11 -8.32
N ASP A 147 14.55 -20.42 -7.18
CA ASP A 147 14.61 -21.09 -5.89
C ASP A 147 13.24 -21.67 -5.54
N SER A 148 13.20 -22.97 -5.22
CA SER A 148 12.03 -23.69 -4.71
C SER A 148 11.45 -23.05 -3.44
N LEU A 149 12.25 -22.23 -2.74
CA LEU A 149 11.89 -21.50 -1.53
C LEU A 149 11.42 -20.05 -1.78
N SER A 150 11.08 -19.70 -3.02
CA SER A 150 10.57 -18.37 -3.35
C SER A 150 9.27 -18.05 -2.56
N PRO A 151 9.19 -16.88 -1.90
CA PRO A 151 8.02 -16.54 -1.09
C PRO A 151 6.86 -16.10 -1.98
N SER A 152 5.65 -16.14 -1.43
CA SER A 152 4.49 -15.49 -2.04
C SER A 152 4.55 -14.00 -1.80
N TYR A 153 4.93 -13.23 -2.82
CA TYR A 153 4.96 -11.78 -2.74
C TYR A 153 3.56 -11.18 -2.73
N VAL A 154 3.29 -10.36 -1.72
CA VAL A 154 2.06 -9.59 -1.57
C VAL A 154 2.41 -8.14 -1.34
N SER A 155 1.64 -7.22 -1.93
CA SER A 155 1.81 -5.79 -1.67
C SER A 155 0.50 -5.02 -1.73
N ILE A 156 0.57 -3.76 -1.36
CA ILE A 156 -0.53 -2.80 -1.45
C ILE A 156 0.06 -1.42 -1.73
N VAL A 157 -0.55 -0.69 -2.64
CA VAL A 157 -0.18 0.68 -2.97
C VAL A 157 -1.29 1.66 -2.60
N ARG A 158 -0.97 2.94 -2.64
CA ARG A 158 -1.89 4.05 -2.40
C ARG A 158 -1.76 5.04 -3.53
N ASP A 159 -2.77 5.87 -3.75
CA ASP A 159 -2.66 7.05 -4.60
C ASP A 159 -1.30 7.78 -4.34
N PRO A 160 -0.47 7.97 -5.38
CA PRO A 160 0.89 8.49 -5.24
C PRO A 160 0.97 9.83 -4.49
N PHE A 161 0.05 10.76 -4.77
CA PHE A 161 0.01 12.07 -4.16
C PHE A 161 -0.38 11.98 -2.68
N GLU A 162 -1.45 11.23 -2.37
CA GLU A 162 -1.91 11.00 -1.01
C GLU A 162 -0.88 10.28 -0.15
N ARG A 163 -0.14 9.34 -0.73
CA ARG A 163 0.98 8.65 -0.09
C ARG A 163 2.10 9.63 0.25
N ALA A 164 2.56 10.43 -0.72
CA ALA A 164 3.62 11.42 -0.53
C ALA A 164 3.24 12.45 0.56
N ARG A 165 2.01 12.98 0.50
CA ARG A 165 1.46 13.89 1.53
C ARG A 165 1.39 13.21 2.90
N SER A 166 0.88 11.97 2.97
CA SER A 166 0.80 11.23 4.23
C SER A 166 2.18 10.99 4.84
N PHE A 167 3.20 10.74 4.01
CA PHE A 167 4.58 10.53 4.45
C PHE A 167 5.22 11.83 4.95
N TYR A 168 5.02 12.94 4.24
CA TYR A 168 5.47 14.27 4.66
C TYR A 168 5.05 14.60 6.10
N TYR A 169 3.77 14.42 6.39
CA TYR A 169 3.21 14.68 7.71
C TYR A 169 3.59 13.62 8.74
N PHE A 170 3.75 12.36 8.34
CA PHE A 170 4.18 11.30 9.24
C PHE A 170 5.59 11.54 9.79
N LYS A 171 6.52 12.02 8.95
CA LYS A 171 7.87 12.44 9.39
C LYS A 171 7.82 13.48 10.51
N ARG A 172 6.88 14.42 10.42
CA ARG A 172 6.74 15.53 11.37
C ARG A 172 6.02 15.16 12.65
N TYR A 173 4.91 14.41 12.55
CA TYR A 173 3.92 14.40 13.64
C TYR A 173 3.67 13.08 14.33
N GLY A 174 4.08 11.94 13.78
CA GLY A 174 3.69 10.68 14.43
C GLY A 174 2.52 9.98 13.79
N ASP A 175 2.36 8.76 14.27
CA ASP A 175 1.08 8.13 14.54
C ASP A 175 0.92 7.99 16.07
N THR A 176 -0.19 7.44 16.56
CA THR A 176 -0.44 7.23 18.00
C THR A 176 -0.23 5.79 18.43
N MET A 177 0.34 4.96 17.56
CA MET A 177 0.58 3.56 17.84
C MET A 177 1.70 3.40 18.87
N GLN A 178 1.59 2.36 19.71
CA GLN A 178 2.66 2.03 20.63
C GLN A 178 3.94 1.76 19.84
N MET A 179 5.01 2.43 20.24
CA MET A 179 6.24 2.43 19.48
C MET A 179 7.07 1.19 19.83
N THR A 180 7.35 0.37 18.83
CA THR A 180 8.43 -0.62 18.88
C THR A 180 9.78 0.10 19.11
N GLU A 181 10.81 -0.62 19.56
CA GLU A 181 12.15 -0.04 19.72
C GLU A 181 12.67 0.60 18.42
N ASP A 182 12.47 -0.06 17.28
CA ASP A 182 12.79 0.50 15.96
C ASP A 182 12.03 1.80 15.67
N ALA A 183 10.74 1.85 16.01
CA ALA A 183 9.93 3.07 15.83
C ALA A 183 10.43 4.21 16.75
N LYS A 184 10.90 3.90 17.97
CA LYS A 184 11.54 4.87 18.89
C LYS A 184 12.83 5.43 18.30
N LEU A 185 13.72 4.56 17.82
CA LEU A 185 14.95 4.99 17.17
C LEU A 185 14.67 5.86 15.95
N TRP A 186 13.72 5.45 15.11
CA TRP A 186 13.32 6.24 13.95
C TRP A 186 12.75 7.62 14.35
N ARG A 187 11.92 7.70 15.39
CA ARG A 187 11.39 8.99 15.88
C ARG A 187 12.49 9.89 16.41
N GLN A 188 13.41 9.36 17.20
CA GLN A 188 14.57 10.12 17.67
C GLN A 188 15.41 10.65 16.51
N ARG A 189 15.59 9.87 15.44
CA ARG A 189 16.27 10.34 14.21
C ARG A 189 15.51 11.49 13.55
N MET A 190 14.18 11.39 13.41
CA MET A 190 13.37 12.46 12.81
C MET A 190 13.38 13.74 13.67
N GLU A 191 13.32 13.62 15.00
CA GLU A 191 13.39 14.77 15.91
C GLU A 191 14.74 15.49 15.79
N LYS A 192 15.84 14.74 15.64
CA LYS A 192 17.18 15.31 15.40
C LYS A 192 17.31 16.02 14.05
N MET A 193 16.49 15.69 13.05
CA MET A 193 16.50 16.36 11.75
C MET A 193 15.90 17.77 11.78
N ASN A 194 15.28 18.20 12.88
CA ASN A 194 14.64 19.51 13.05
C ASN A 194 13.78 19.92 11.84
N LEU A 195 12.94 18.98 11.38
CA LEU A 195 12.12 19.16 10.19
C LEU A 195 11.18 20.37 10.35
N SER A 196 11.10 21.21 9.30
CA SER A 196 10.17 22.34 9.29
C SER A 196 8.74 21.87 9.52
N LYS A 197 7.97 22.63 10.31
CA LYS A 197 6.56 22.35 10.62
C LYS A 197 5.58 22.96 9.61
N ASP A 198 6.07 23.51 8.50
CA ASP A 198 5.24 24.11 7.45
C ASP A 198 4.30 23.08 6.82
N SER A 199 3.25 23.55 6.15
CA SER A 199 2.31 22.67 5.44
C SER A 199 2.97 21.96 4.25
N TYR A 200 2.34 20.89 3.74
CA TYR A 200 2.81 20.24 2.53
C TYR A 200 2.76 21.20 1.34
N ASP A 201 1.74 22.06 1.31
CA ASP A 201 1.62 23.14 0.33
C ASP A 201 2.82 24.07 0.35
N ASP A 202 3.18 24.61 1.51
CA ASP A 202 4.35 25.51 1.64
C ASP A 202 5.64 24.82 1.18
N CYS A 203 5.79 23.53 1.49
CA CYS A 203 6.94 22.74 1.08
C CYS A 203 7.02 22.57 -0.45
N VAL A 204 5.89 22.31 -1.10
CA VAL A 204 5.80 22.17 -2.56
C VAL A 204 5.96 23.51 -3.25
N MET A 205 5.33 24.58 -2.76
CA MET A 205 5.47 25.94 -3.29
C MET A 205 6.91 26.43 -3.19
N SER A 206 7.58 26.10 -2.09
CA SER A 206 9.00 26.42 -1.89
C SER A 206 9.96 25.48 -2.64
N GLN A 207 9.46 24.55 -3.45
CA GLN A 207 10.24 23.57 -4.22
C GLN A 207 11.27 22.80 -3.38
N ARG A 208 10.96 22.48 -2.11
CA ARG A 208 11.89 21.77 -1.23
C ARG A 208 12.08 20.32 -1.70
N LEU A 209 13.33 19.87 -1.72
CA LEU A 209 13.71 18.53 -2.23
C LEU A 209 12.98 17.38 -1.53
N GLU A 210 12.59 17.52 -0.26
CA GLU A 210 11.83 16.46 0.43
C GLU A 210 10.41 16.23 -0.13
N CYS A 211 9.85 17.23 -0.81
CA CYS A 211 8.47 17.22 -1.33
C CYS A 211 8.42 17.11 -2.84
N VAL A 212 9.36 17.72 -3.55
CA VAL A 212 9.40 17.74 -5.02
C VAL A 212 10.61 17.03 -5.61
N GLY A 213 11.54 16.53 -4.79
CA GLY A 213 12.75 15.86 -5.26
C GLY A 213 12.53 14.41 -5.67
N GLU A 214 13.55 13.81 -6.26
CA GLU A 214 13.54 12.46 -6.84
C GLU A 214 12.97 11.39 -5.89
N ARG A 215 13.37 11.40 -4.62
CA ARG A 215 12.87 10.45 -3.62
C ARG A 215 11.35 10.49 -3.46
N SER A 216 10.74 11.68 -3.56
CA SER A 216 9.29 11.83 -3.49
C SER A 216 8.57 11.38 -4.77
N GLN A 217 9.26 11.48 -5.91
CA GLN A 217 8.71 11.24 -7.25
C GLN A 217 8.79 9.78 -7.71
N PHE A 218 9.62 8.95 -7.08
CA PHE A 218 9.93 7.60 -7.57
C PHE A 218 9.83 6.51 -6.50
N GLU A 219 8.99 6.72 -5.48
CA GLU A 219 8.85 5.75 -4.38
C GLU A 219 8.27 4.42 -4.87
N LEU A 220 7.08 4.42 -5.49
CA LEU A 220 6.40 3.19 -5.88
C LEU A 220 7.19 2.49 -6.99
N ILE A 221 7.63 3.22 -8.02
CA ILE A 221 8.32 2.56 -9.14
C ILE A 221 9.63 1.92 -8.68
N ARG A 222 10.38 2.54 -7.76
CA ARG A 222 11.61 1.93 -7.22
C ARG A 222 11.33 0.79 -6.27
N HIS A 223 10.26 0.89 -5.49
CA HIS A 223 9.82 -0.20 -4.62
C HIS A 223 9.61 -1.49 -5.41
N PHE A 224 8.90 -1.43 -6.54
CA PHE A 224 8.62 -2.62 -7.35
C PHE A 224 9.74 -2.96 -8.35
N CYS A 225 10.55 -1.98 -8.75
CA CYS A 225 11.72 -2.26 -9.60
C CYS A 225 12.78 -3.08 -8.83
N GLY A 226 13.03 -2.74 -7.56
CA GLY A 226 14.00 -3.43 -6.73
C GLY A 226 15.33 -2.68 -6.61
N TYR A 227 16.41 -3.45 -6.56
CA TYR A 227 17.74 -2.98 -6.17
C TYR A 227 18.78 -3.01 -7.31
N SER A 228 18.40 -3.41 -8.52
CA SER A 228 19.31 -3.43 -9.67
C SER A 228 19.73 -2.01 -10.06
N GLU A 229 20.89 -1.87 -10.73
CA GLU A 229 21.35 -0.57 -11.20
C GLU A 229 20.32 0.11 -12.13
N GLU A 230 19.63 -0.68 -12.94
CA GLU A 230 18.57 -0.23 -13.84
C GLU A 230 17.47 0.55 -13.11
N CYS A 231 17.18 0.22 -11.84
CA CYS A 231 16.16 0.89 -11.02
C CYS A 231 16.51 2.32 -10.62
N TYR A 232 17.75 2.75 -10.88
CA TYR A 232 18.25 4.10 -10.63
C TYR A 232 18.62 4.83 -11.94
N ARG A 233 18.29 4.26 -13.10
CA ARG A 233 18.50 4.89 -14.42
C ARG A 233 17.27 5.71 -14.85
N LYS A 234 16.85 5.59 -16.12
CA LYS A 234 15.78 6.39 -16.71
C LYS A 234 14.41 5.96 -16.20
N PRO A 235 13.52 6.90 -15.81
CA PRO A 235 12.20 6.57 -15.25
C PRO A 235 11.36 5.59 -16.08
N GLU A 236 11.41 5.66 -17.41
CA GLU A 236 10.70 4.74 -18.31
C GLU A 236 11.18 3.30 -18.12
N THR A 237 12.50 3.11 -18.03
CA THR A 237 13.10 1.79 -17.81
C THR A 237 12.72 1.25 -16.45
N VAL A 238 12.78 2.09 -15.40
CA VAL A 238 12.39 1.71 -14.04
C VAL A 238 10.92 1.29 -13.99
N LEU A 239 10.04 2.03 -14.65
CA LEU A 239 8.61 1.74 -14.71
C LEU A 239 8.33 0.39 -15.39
N GLU A 240 8.96 0.11 -16.53
CA GLU A 240 8.73 -1.14 -17.25
C GLU A 240 9.28 -2.36 -16.49
N ILE A 241 10.40 -2.22 -15.78
CA ILE A 241 10.90 -3.27 -14.88
C ILE A 241 9.95 -3.48 -13.71
N ALA A 242 9.47 -2.39 -13.07
CA ALA A 242 8.50 -2.46 -11.98
C ALA A 242 7.22 -3.20 -12.41
N LYS A 243 6.66 -2.86 -13.58
CA LYS A 243 5.50 -3.56 -14.15
C LYS A 243 5.81 -5.05 -14.32
N ARG A 244 6.92 -5.39 -14.99
CA ARG A 244 7.33 -6.79 -15.20
C ARG A 244 7.47 -7.58 -13.90
N ASN A 245 8.07 -6.98 -12.88
CA ASN A 245 8.26 -7.65 -11.59
C ASN A 245 6.92 -7.93 -10.91
N ILE A 246 5.99 -6.96 -10.96
CA ILE A 246 4.61 -7.14 -10.47
C ILE A 246 3.92 -8.29 -11.21
N GLU A 247 4.05 -8.37 -12.53
CA GLU A 247 3.40 -9.43 -13.31
C GLU A 247 3.92 -10.82 -13.01
N ASN A 248 5.23 -10.94 -12.81
CA ASN A 248 5.90 -12.22 -12.74
C ASN A 248 6.02 -12.78 -11.32
N HIS A 249 6.08 -11.92 -10.30
CA HIS A 249 6.45 -12.34 -8.94
C HIS A 249 5.40 -12.07 -7.89
N TYR A 250 4.53 -11.06 -8.06
CA TYR A 250 3.54 -10.71 -7.04
C TYR A 250 2.26 -11.52 -7.25
N ALA A 251 1.86 -12.27 -6.21
CA ALA A 251 0.58 -12.97 -6.18
C ALA A 251 -0.59 -11.99 -6.28
N ILE A 252 -0.49 -10.87 -5.57
CA ILE A 252 -1.44 -9.76 -5.65
C ILE A 252 -0.80 -8.45 -5.18
N VAL A 253 -1.19 -7.35 -5.81
CA VAL A 253 -0.92 -5.99 -5.34
C VAL A 253 -2.25 -5.25 -5.24
N GLY A 254 -2.67 -4.91 -4.02
CA GLY A 254 -3.91 -4.18 -3.76
C GLY A 254 -3.77 -2.66 -3.84
N ILE A 255 -4.88 -1.96 -3.65
CA ILE A 255 -4.90 -0.50 -3.47
C ILE A 255 -5.57 -0.11 -2.15
N THR A 256 -5.04 0.88 -1.44
CA THR A 256 -5.60 1.32 -0.15
C THR A 256 -6.99 1.92 -0.27
N GLU A 257 -7.34 2.47 -1.42
CA GLU A 257 -8.66 3.04 -1.68
C GLU A 257 -9.77 1.96 -1.71
N GLU A 258 -9.40 0.69 -1.91
CA GLU A 258 -10.31 -0.47 -1.91
C GLU A 258 -9.81 -1.56 -0.95
N PHE A 259 -9.48 -1.14 0.27
CA PHE A 259 -8.87 -2.02 1.28
C PHE A 259 -9.73 -3.24 1.62
N ASP A 260 -11.05 -3.09 1.74
CA ASP A 260 -11.98 -4.20 2.05
C ASP A 260 -12.01 -5.26 0.93
N ASP A 261 -11.95 -4.83 -0.32
CA ASP A 261 -11.86 -5.74 -1.46
C ASP A 261 -10.50 -6.45 -1.49
N PHE A 262 -9.44 -5.75 -1.11
CA PHE A 262 -8.11 -6.35 -0.99
C PHE A 262 -8.07 -7.43 0.09
N LEU A 263 -8.63 -7.17 1.28
CA LEU A 263 -8.77 -8.18 2.33
C LEU A 263 -9.58 -9.39 1.85
N SER A 264 -10.66 -9.15 1.11
CA SER A 264 -11.50 -10.23 0.55
C SER A 264 -10.73 -11.10 -0.46
N CYS A 265 -9.80 -10.51 -1.22
CA CYS A 265 -8.92 -11.26 -2.10
C CYS A 265 -7.87 -12.07 -1.30
N LEU A 266 -7.30 -11.48 -0.25
CA LEU A 266 -6.33 -12.16 0.64
C LEU A 266 -6.96 -13.33 1.40
N GLU A 267 -8.23 -13.22 1.82
CA GLU A 267 -9.00 -14.32 2.41
C GLU A 267 -9.06 -15.55 1.51
N VAL A 268 -9.13 -15.35 0.18
CA VAL A 268 -9.19 -16.45 -0.79
C VAL A 268 -7.80 -16.97 -1.12
N LEU A 269 -6.83 -16.09 -1.34
CA LEU A 269 -5.47 -16.46 -1.73
C LEU A 269 -4.68 -17.11 -0.60
N PHE A 270 -4.83 -16.59 0.62
CA PHE A 270 -4.01 -16.93 1.77
C PHE A 270 -4.90 -17.20 2.99
N PRO A 271 -5.83 -18.17 2.92
CA PRO A 271 -6.84 -18.39 3.95
C PRO A 271 -6.24 -18.70 5.32
N VAL A 272 -5.07 -19.37 5.38
CA VAL A 272 -4.40 -19.65 6.66
C VAL A 272 -3.97 -18.37 7.39
N HIS A 273 -3.59 -17.33 6.65
CA HIS A 273 -3.13 -16.05 7.19
C HIS A 273 -4.28 -15.07 7.43
N PHE A 274 -5.29 -15.07 6.54
CA PHE A 274 -6.31 -14.03 6.48
C PHE A 274 -7.73 -14.52 6.68
N ASN A 275 -7.95 -15.72 7.25
CA ASN A 275 -9.30 -16.23 7.47
C ASN A 275 -10.17 -15.21 8.24
N ASN A 276 -11.31 -14.82 7.66
CA ASN A 276 -12.21 -13.80 8.20
C ASN A 276 -11.57 -12.41 8.42
N ALA A 277 -10.50 -12.08 7.69
CA ALA A 277 -9.82 -10.78 7.81
C ALA A 277 -10.77 -9.59 7.68
N SER A 278 -11.69 -9.61 6.71
CA SER A 278 -12.68 -8.54 6.51
C SER A 278 -13.61 -8.40 7.72
N LYS A 279 -13.97 -9.50 8.38
CA LYS A 279 -14.77 -9.47 9.61
C LYS A 279 -13.97 -8.88 10.77
N PHE A 280 -12.75 -9.36 10.99
CA PHE A 280 -11.90 -8.89 12.10
C PHE A 280 -11.49 -7.43 11.95
N TYR A 281 -11.17 -7.00 10.73
CA TYR A 281 -10.88 -5.61 10.39
C TYR A 281 -12.02 -4.66 10.80
N ASN A 282 -13.26 -5.10 10.66
CA ASN A 282 -14.44 -4.30 10.97
C ASN A 282 -14.85 -4.30 12.46
N THR A 283 -14.15 -5.06 13.31
CA THR A 283 -14.41 -5.06 14.76
C THR A 283 -14.01 -3.74 15.41
N GLU A 284 -14.73 -3.34 16.45
CA GLU A 284 -14.42 -2.11 17.19
C GLU A 284 -13.02 -2.15 17.83
N THR A 285 -12.61 -3.33 18.31
CA THR A 285 -11.28 -3.56 18.88
C THR A 285 -10.20 -3.30 17.84
N PHE A 286 -10.33 -3.88 16.63
CA PHE A 286 -9.32 -3.69 15.60
C PHE A 286 -9.33 -2.28 15.02
N LYS A 287 -10.51 -1.64 14.90
CA LYS A 287 -10.61 -0.24 14.46
C LYS A 287 -9.80 0.71 15.33
N LYS A 288 -9.66 0.47 16.64
CA LYS A 288 -8.77 1.26 17.51
C LYS A 288 -7.30 1.15 17.11
N ILE A 289 -6.85 -0.04 16.69
CA ILE A 289 -5.51 -0.25 16.14
C ILE A 289 -5.37 0.50 14.80
N VAL A 290 -6.37 0.39 13.92
CA VAL A 290 -6.37 1.14 12.64
C VAL A 290 -6.24 2.64 12.90
N TYR A 291 -7.02 3.20 13.83
CA TYR A 291 -6.94 4.62 14.18
C TYR A 291 -5.57 4.99 14.74
N SER A 292 -4.92 4.11 15.51
CA SER A 292 -3.60 4.39 16.08
C SER A 292 -2.48 4.44 15.03
N THR A 293 -2.64 3.74 13.90
CA THR A 293 -1.69 3.76 12.77
C THR A 293 -1.79 5.02 11.88
N ARG A 294 -2.84 5.84 12.07
CA ARG A 294 -3.05 7.03 11.24
C ARG A 294 -2.08 8.14 11.62
N THR A 295 -1.61 8.87 10.61
CA THR A 295 -0.80 10.07 10.84
C THR A 295 -1.60 11.09 11.65
N LYS A 296 -1.04 11.59 12.76
CA LYS A 296 -1.76 12.44 13.73
C LYS A 296 -2.37 13.69 13.13
N ILE A 297 -1.58 14.42 12.34
CA ILE A 297 -1.95 15.70 11.75
C ILE A 297 -1.70 15.59 10.26
N LYS A 298 -2.74 15.80 9.45
CA LYS A 298 -2.66 15.89 7.98
C LYS A 298 -3.56 17.02 7.53
N LEU A 299 -2.97 18.06 6.95
CA LEU A 299 -3.75 19.16 6.36
C LEU A 299 -4.19 18.76 4.94
N PRO A 300 -5.35 19.26 4.48
CA PRO A 300 -5.72 19.15 3.07
C PRO A 300 -4.68 19.86 2.20
N ALA A 301 -4.59 19.45 0.93
CA ALA A 301 -3.67 20.07 -0.02
C ALA A 301 -4.47 20.96 -0.98
N SER A 302 -3.92 22.10 -1.35
CA SER A 302 -4.52 23.00 -2.32
C SER A 302 -4.45 22.45 -3.75
N SER A 303 -5.35 22.93 -4.60
CA SER A 303 -5.33 22.71 -6.05
C SER A 303 -3.99 23.08 -6.68
N ALA A 304 -3.38 24.19 -6.23
CA ALA A 304 -2.10 24.65 -6.73
C ALA A 304 -0.97 23.63 -6.43
N THR A 305 -0.99 23.01 -5.25
CA THR A 305 -0.07 21.92 -4.90
C THR A 305 -0.28 20.68 -5.76
N LYS A 306 -1.53 20.29 -6.01
CA LYS A 306 -1.84 19.19 -6.94
C LYS A 306 -1.33 19.49 -8.36
N ASN A 307 -1.57 20.69 -8.87
CA ASN A 307 -1.09 21.14 -10.19
C ASN A 307 0.43 21.02 -10.36
N ILE A 308 1.20 21.27 -9.29
CA ILE A 308 2.66 21.12 -9.30
C ILE A 308 3.08 19.65 -9.20
N MET A 309 2.43 18.87 -8.33
CA MET A 309 2.89 17.52 -7.99
C MET A 309 2.44 16.45 -8.96
N LEU A 310 1.20 16.50 -9.48
CA LEU A 310 0.67 15.43 -10.35
C LEU A 310 1.53 15.21 -11.61
N PRO A 311 2.02 16.25 -12.32
CA PRO A 311 2.94 16.04 -13.45
C PRO A 311 4.28 15.43 -13.04
N LYS A 312 4.79 15.77 -11.86
CA LYS A 312 6.04 15.21 -11.30
C LYS A 312 5.88 13.73 -10.91
N LEU A 313 4.65 13.31 -10.60
CA LEU A 313 4.31 11.94 -10.22
C LEU A 313 3.83 11.08 -11.41
N LYS A 314 4.06 11.52 -12.66
CA LYS A 314 3.49 10.86 -13.84
C LYS A 314 3.77 9.35 -13.92
N TYR A 315 5.01 8.91 -13.64
CA TYR A 315 5.37 7.49 -13.70
C TYR A 315 4.80 6.70 -12.51
N GLU A 316 4.68 7.33 -11.34
CA GLU A 316 4.03 6.73 -10.17
C GLU A 316 2.55 6.49 -10.45
N TYR A 317 1.86 7.44 -11.08
CA TYR A 317 0.47 7.28 -11.49
C TYR A 317 0.30 6.24 -12.59
N GLU A 318 1.22 6.19 -13.56
CA GLU A 318 1.17 5.14 -14.58
C GLU A 318 1.30 3.74 -13.96
N LEU A 319 2.22 3.55 -13.00
CA LEU A 319 2.31 2.31 -12.24
C LEU A 319 1.07 2.04 -11.38
N TYR A 320 0.56 3.05 -10.67
CA TYR A 320 -0.63 2.93 -9.83
C TYR A 320 -1.85 2.48 -10.64
N TYR A 321 -2.08 3.06 -11.82
CA TYR A 321 -3.20 2.67 -12.68
C TYR A 321 -3.01 1.28 -13.30
N PHE A 322 -1.77 0.90 -13.64
CA PHE A 322 -1.46 -0.46 -14.04
C PHE A 322 -1.79 -1.47 -12.93
N ILE A 323 -1.36 -1.21 -11.70
CA ILE A 323 -1.68 -2.04 -10.52
C ILE A 323 -3.19 -2.09 -10.29
N LYS A 324 -3.86 -0.93 -10.32
CA LYS A 324 -5.29 -0.81 -10.09
C LYS A 324 -6.10 -1.62 -11.10
N GLN A 325 -5.72 -1.58 -12.39
CA GLN A 325 -6.38 -2.41 -13.40
C GLN A 325 -6.19 -3.90 -13.12
N ARG A 326 -4.96 -4.34 -12.84
CA ARG A 326 -4.67 -5.75 -12.52
C ARG A 326 -5.42 -6.23 -11.28
N PHE A 327 -5.51 -5.38 -10.25
CA PHE A 327 -6.27 -5.67 -9.03
C PHE A 327 -7.76 -5.86 -9.32
N TYR A 328 -8.36 -5.02 -10.17
CA TYR A 328 -9.75 -5.16 -10.58
C TYR A 328 -10.00 -6.43 -11.38
N ASP A 329 -9.15 -6.72 -12.37
CA ASP A 329 -9.26 -7.94 -13.18
C ASP A 329 -9.20 -9.19 -12.29
N PHE A 330 -8.28 -9.18 -11.32
CA PHE A 330 -8.13 -10.25 -10.34
C PHE A 330 -9.35 -10.37 -9.41
N LYS A 331 -9.82 -9.24 -8.87
CA LYS A 331 -10.99 -9.16 -7.98
C LYS A 331 -12.23 -9.74 -8.66
N GLU A 332 -12.50 -9.33 -9.91
CA GLU A 332 -13.64 -9.83 -10.67
C GLU A 332 -13.55 -11.34 -10.87
N LYS A 333 -12.37 -11.86 -11.20
CA LYS A 333 -12.16 -13.30 -11.37
C LYS A 333 -12.44 -14.07 -10.07
N ILE A 334 -11.77 -13.71 -8.98
CA ILE A 334 -11.85 -14.45 -7.71
C ILE A 334 -13.24 -14.36 -7.08
N LEU A 335 -13.88 -13.18 -7.09
CA LEU A 335 -15.21 -13.03 -6.51
C LEU A 335 -16.28 -13.76 -7.32
N ASN A 336 -16.13 -13.84 -8.64
CA ASN A 336 -17.02 -14.65 -9.47
C ASN A 336 -16.84 -16.16 -9.21
N GLU A 337 -15.61 -16.63 -8.96
CA GLU A 337 -15.34 -18.02 -8.58
C GLU A 337 -15.93 -18.34 -7.19
N LYS A 338 -15.75 -17.45 -6.19
CA LYS A 338 -16.34 -17.61 -4.85
C LYS A 338 -17.87 -17.71 -4.89
N ARG A 339 -18.54 -16.93 -5.75
CA ARG A 339 -20.00 -16.97 -5.95
C ARG A 339 -20.49 -18.29 -6.57
N LYS A 340 -19.69 -18.92 -7.42
CA LYS A 340 -20.02 -20.23 -8.02
C LYS A 340 -19.89 -21.38 -7.01
N ILE A 341 -19.03 -21.24 -6.01
CA ILE A 341 -18.73 -22.27 -5.00
C ILE A 341 -19.65 -22.14 -3.77
N ALA A 342 -20.19 -20.95 -3.48
CA ALA A 342 -21.15 -20.77 -2.40
C ALA A 342 -22.43 -21.60 -2.70
N PRO A 343 -22.80 -22.59 -1.86
CA PRO A 343 -23.99 -23.38 -2.10
C PRO A 343 -25.22 -22.47 -2.01
N TYR A 344 -26.13 -22.64 -2.96
CA TYR A 344 -27.47 -22.07 -2.95
C TYR A 344 -28.09 -22.35 -1.57
N ARG A 345 -28.20 -21.33 -0.71
CA ARG A 345 -29.03 -21.42 0.49
C ARG A 345 -30.45 -21.03 0.07
N PRO A 346 -31.40 -21.98 0.05
CA PRO A 346 -32.81 -21.66 -0.18
C PRO A 346 -33.39 -20.77 0.92
#